data_AF-A0A1Y1MJL5-F1
#
_entry.id   AF-A0A1Y1MJL5-F1
#
_cell.length_a   1.000
_cell.length_b   1.000
_cell.length_c   1.000
_cell.angle_alpha   90.00
_cell.angle_beta   90.00
_cell.angle_gamma   90.00
#
_symmetry.space_group_name_H-M   'P 1'
#
loop_
_entity.id
_entity.type
_entity.pdbx_description
1 polymer ?
#
loop_
_entity_poly.entity_id
_entity_poly.type
_entity_poly.pdbx_seq_one_letter_code
_entity_poly.pdbx_strand_id
1 'polypeptide(L)'
;MKFYIDKLPVLFPYPKIYPEQYAYMCDLKKTLDAGGHCVLEMPSGTGKTVSLLSLIVAYQQFMPEKRKLIYCSRTMSEIEKALVELKALMKYRTEQLGYEEDFRGLGLTS
;
A
#
# COMPACT_ATOMS: atom_id res chain seq x y z
N MET A 1 10.35 -4.58 6.69
CA MET A 1 10.31 -6.06 6.75
C MET A 1 9.69 -6.64 5.47
N LYS A 2 10.01 -7.90 5.12
CA LYS A 2 9.33 -8.67 4.06
C LYS A 2 8.47 -9.76 4.71
N PHE A 3 7.22 -9.87 4.29
CA PHE A 3 6.33 -10.96 4.69
C PHE A 3 5.43 -11.37 3.52
N TYR A 4 4.63 -12.42 3.73
CA TYR A 4 3.76 -12.97 2.70
C TYR A 4 2.29 -12.91 3.16
N ILE A 5 1.43 -12.51 2.23
CA ILE A 5 -0.02 -12.71 2.33
C ILE A 5 -0.38 -13.68 1.21
N ASP A 6 -0.69 -14.92 1.57
CA ASP A 6 -0.73 -16.06 0.65
C ASP A 6 0.58 -16.18 -0.15
N LYS A 7 0.54 -15.94 -1.47
CA LYS A 7 1.70 -15.98 -2.37
C LYS A 7 2.26 -14.59 -2.70
N LEU A 8 1.66 -13.52 -2.17
CA LEU A 8 2.04 -12.14 -2.47
C LEU A 8 3.16 -11.68 -1.51
N PRO A 9 4.38 -11.41 -2.00
CA PRO A 9 5.45 -10.82 -1.18
C PRO A 9 5.17 -9.33 -0.93
N VAL A 10 5.00 -8.94 0.33
CA VAL A 10 4.77 -7.55 0.73
C VAL A 10 6.04 -7.00 1.40
N LEU A 11 6.52 -5.87 0.88
CA LEU A 11 7.58 -5.07 1.49
C LEU A 11 6.95 -3.94 2.30
N PHE A 12 7.21 -3.95 3.61
CA PHE A 12 6.63 -3.02 4.56
C PHE A 12 7.72 -2.17 5.21
N PRO A 13 7.62 -0.83 5.23
CA PRO A 13 8.74 0.06 5.55
C PRO A 13 9.04 0.20 7.05
N TYR A 14 8.45 -0.68 7.88
CA TYR A 14 8.68 -0.73 9.31
C TYR A 14 9.21 -2.10 9.76
N PRO A 15 9.87 -2.18 10.93
CA PRO A 15 10.44 -3.43 11.42
C PRO A 15 9.39 -4.42 11.96
N LYS A 16 8.21 -3.92 12.35
CA LYS A 16 7.11 -4.72 12.89
C LYS A 16 5.80 -4.32 12.23
N ILE A 17 4.91 -5.30 12.12
CA ILE A 17 3.54 -5.18 11.65
C ILE A 17 2.60 -5.56 12.79
N TYR A 18 1.53 -4.79 12.98
CA TYR A 18 0.51 -5.12 13.97
C TYR A 18 -0.49 -6.16 13.42
N PRO A 19 -1.08 -7.02 14.28
CA PRO A 19 -2.08 -8.00 13.85
C PRO A 19 -3.25 -7.39 13.07
N GLU A 20 -3.71 -6.20 13.47
CA GLU A 20 -4.82 -5.49 12.84
C GLU A 20 -4.44 -5.00 11.43
N GLN A 21 -3.19 -4.55 11.24
CA GLN A 21 -2.67 -4.17 9.92
C GLN A 21 -2.60 -5.37 8.99
N TYR A 22 -2.16 -6.52 9.52
CA TYR A 22 -2.10 -7.76 8.75
C TYR A 22 -3.49 -8.24 8.34
N ALA A 23 -4.44 -8.28 9.28
CA ALA A 23 -5.84 -8.63 9.00
C ALA A 23 -6.45 -7.71 7.94
N TYR A 24 -6.24 -6.39 8.08
CA TYR A 24 -6.69 -5.40 7.10
C TYR A 24 -6.14 -5.69 5.69
N MET A 25 -4.84 -5.98 5.58
CA MET A 25 -4.24 -6.30 4.29
C MET A 25 -4.73 -7.63 3.70
N CYS A 26 -5.01 -8.64 4.55
CA CYS A 26 -5.61 -9.91 4.10
C CYS A 26 -7.00 -9.68 3.49
N ASP A 27 -7.87 -8.91 4.14
CA ASP A 27 -9.24 -8.68 3.65
C ASP A 27 -9.27 -7.76 2.43
N LEU A 28 -8.36 -6.77 2.38
CA LEU A 28 -8.17 -5.96 1.19
C LEU A 28 -7.69 -6.81 0.00
N LYS A 29 -6.72 -7.72 0.20
CA LYS A 29 -6.25 -8.63 -0.86
C LYS A 29 -7.37 -9.52 -1.39
N LYS A 30 -8.16 -10.14 -0.51
CA LYS A 30 -9.31 -10.97 -0.92
C LYS A 30 -10.28 -10.20 -1.81
N THR A 31 -10.52 -8.93 -1.49
CA THR A 31 -11.40 -8.06 -2.29
C THR A 31 -10.80 -7.77 -3.67
N LEU A 32 -9.50 -7.47 -3.74
CA LEU A 32 -8.79 -7.23 -5.00
C LEU A 32 -8.79 -8.47 -5.90
N ASP A 33 -8.53 -9.65 -5.32
CA ASP A 33 -8.56 -10.94 -6.01
C ASP A 33 -9.96 -11.25 -6.57
N ALA A 34 -11.02 -10.94 -5.80
CA ALA A 34 -12.40 -11.13 -6.23
C ALA A 34 -12.89 -10.10 -7.27
N GLY A 35 -12.19 -8.96 -7.42
CA GLY A 35 -12.58 -7.89 -8.34
C GLY A 35 -13.84 -7.12 -7.92
N GLY A 36 -14.15 -7.08 -6.62
CA GLY A 36 -15.35 -6.47 -6.06
C GLY A 36 -15.12 -5.17 -5.28
N HIS A 37 -16.15 -4.76 -4.54
CA HIS A 37 -16.10 -3.62 -3.61
C HIS A 37 -16.11 -4.12 -2.17
N CYS A 38 -15.39 -3.42 -1.28
CA CYS A 38 -15.42 -3.69 0.15
C CYS A 38 -15.53 -2.41 0.96
N VAL A 39 -16.07 -2.54 2.17
CA VAL A 39 -16.00 -1.52 3.22
C VAL A 39 -15.09 -2.07 4.30
N LEU A 40 -13.99 -1.38 4.57
CA LEU A 40 -13.00 -1.78 5.57
C LEU A 40 -12.88 -0.69 6.63
N GLU A 41 -13.15 -1.06 7.88
CA GLU A 41 -12.94 -0.19 9.03
C GLU A 41 -11.55 -0.41 9.61
N MET A 42 -10.86 0.69 9.92
CA MET A 42 -9.58 0.66 10.62
C MET A 42 -9.50 1.88 11.54
N PRO A 43 -9.17 1.71 12.83
CA PRO A 43 -9.13 2.82 13.78
C PRO A 43 -8.01 3.82 13.43
N SER A 44 -8.18 5.08 13.83
CA SER A 44 -7.20 6.13 13.58
C SER A 44 -5.86 5.85 14.27
N GLY A 45 -4.75 6.32 13.68
CA GLY A 45 -3.41 6.18 14.26
C GLY A 45 -2.74 4.80 14.08
N THR A 46 -3.40 3.83 13.45
CA THR A 46 -2.89 2.45 13.30
C THR A 46 -2.14 2.18 11.99
N GLY A 47 -1.77 3.22 11.23
CA GLY A 47 -1.00 3.06 9.99
C GLY A 47 -1.81 2.50 8.81
N LYS A 48 -3.07 2.92 8.67
CA LYS A 48 -3.97 2.52 7.58
C LYS A 48 -3.38 2.83 6.21
N THR A 49 -2.87 4.05 6.04
CA THR A 49 -2.34 4.54 4.76
C THR A 49 -1.16 3.69 4.31
N VAL A 50 -0.11 3.54 5.13
CA VAL A 50 1.04 2.69 4.79
C VAL A 50 0.68 1.23 4.55
N SER A 51 -0.25 0.65 5.33
CA SER A 51 -0.68 -0.74 5.15
C SER A 51 -1.37 -0.93 3.79
N LEU A 52 -2.27 -0.01 3.43
CA LEU A 52 -2.94 0.00 2.13
C LEU A 52 -1.93 0.17 0.99
N LEU A 53 -1.02 1.15 1.09
CA LEU A 53 -0.04 1.42 0.04
C LEU A 53 0.93 0.24 -0.15
N SER A 54 1.43 -0.35 0.93
CA SER A 54 2.31 -1.52 0.88
C SER A 54 1.67 -2.70 0.18
N LEU A 55 0.40 -2.99 0.46
CA LEU A 55 -0.31 -4.07 -0.21
C LEU A 55 -0.55 -3.77 -1.69
N ILE A 56 -1.09 -2.58 -2.00
CA ILE A 56 -1.47 -2.25 -3.38
C ILE A 56 -0.25 -2.22 -4.30
N VAL A 57 0.86 -1.62 -3.87
CA VAL A 57 2.09 -1.59 -4.66
C VAL A 57 2.62 -3.01 -4.85
N ALA A 58 2.63 -3.85 -3.80
CA ALA A 58 3.02 -5.24 -3.94
C ALA A 58 2.12 -5.98 -4.94
N TYR A 59 0.81 -5.78 -4.87
CA TYR A 59 -0.18 -6.40 -5.74
C TYR A 59 0.02 -6.00 -7.21
N GLN A 60 0.24 -4.71 -7.48
CA GLN A 60 0.50 -4.17 -8.81
C GLN A 60 1.79 -4.73 -9.44
N GLN A 61 2.83 -4.97 -8.64
CA GLN A 61 4.11 -5.49 -9.14
C GLN A 61 4.09 -7.01 -9.32
N PHE A 62 3.26 -7.72 -8.55
CA PHE A 62 3.18 -9.18 -8.62
C PHE A 62 2.21 -9.68 -9.69
N MET A 63 1.14 -8.91 -9.99
CA MET A 63 0.14 -9.29 -10.98
C MET A 63 0.49 -8.78 -12.38
N PRO A 64 0.25 -9.57 -13.45
CA PRO A 64 0.55 -9.16 -14.82
C PRO A 64 -0.36 -8.03 -15.32
N GLU A 65 -1.58 -7.91 -14.79
CA GLU A 65 -2.50 -6.82 -15.11
C GLU A 65 -2.09 -5.53 -14.41
N LYS A 66 -1.59 -4.56 -15.17
CA LYS A 66 -1.25 -3.23 -14.64
C LYS A 66 -2.52 -2.42 -14.34
N ARG A 67 -2.93 -2.40 -13.09
CA ARG A 67 -4.01 -1.54 -12.57
C ARG A 67 -3.43 -0.24 -12.01
N LYS A 68 -4.17 0.87 -12.08
CA LYS A 68 -3.79 2.15 -11.46
C LYS A 68 -4.48 2.28 -10.10
N LEU A 69 -3.79 2.82 -9.09
CA LEU A 69 -4.38 3.19 -7.81
C LEU A 69 -4.86 4.65 -7.88
N ILE A 70 -6.13 4.88 -7.58
CA ILE A 70 -6.68 6.21 -7.35
C ILE A 70 -6.97 6.32 -5.85
N TYR A 71 -6.22 7.19 -5.16
CA TYR A 71 -6.35 7.39 -3.72
C TYR A 71 -7.01 8.74 -3.44
N CYS A 72 -8.28 8.71 -3.00
CA CYS A 72 -9.04 9.92 -2.70
C CYS A 72 -8.96 10.23 -1.20
N SER A 73 -8.58 11.46 -0.86
CA SER A 73 -8.57 12.00 0.50
C SER A 73 -9.41 13.26 0.59
N ARG A 74 -9.80 13.66 1.80
CA ARG A 74 -10.73 14.79 2.00
C ARG A 74 -10.00 16.13 2.02
N THR A 75 -8.78 16.15 2.56
CA THR A 75 -8.02 17.40 2.76
C THR A 75 -6.67 17.35 2.06
N MET A 76 -6.14 18.53 1.70
CA MET A 76 -4.81 18.67 1.09
C MET A 76 -3.70 18.06 1.97
N SER A 77 -3.76 18.30 3.29
CA SER A 77 -2.77 17.75 4.22
C SER A 77 -2.77 16.22 4.29
N GLU A 78 -3.91 15.56 4.04
CA GLU A 78 -3.97 14.10 3.93
C GLU A 78 -3.32 13.61 2.63
N ILE A 79 -3.52 14.33 1.51
CA ILE A 79 -2.88 14.03 0.23
C ILE A 79 -1.35 14.12 0.36
N GLU A 80 -0.85 15.21 0.95
CA GLU A 80 0.59 15.39 1.17
C GLU A 80 1.19 14.28 2.04
N LYS A 81 0.53 13.92 3.15
CA LYS A 81 0.97 12.82 4.02
C LYS A 81 1.01 11.49 3.27
N ALA A 82 0.00 11.18 2.46
CA ALA A 82 -0.03 9.96 1.67
C ALA A 82 1.11 9.91 0.63
N LEU A 83 1.45 11.04 0.00
CA LEU A 83 2.58 11.13 -0.94
C LEU A 83 3.94 10.96 -0.23
N VAL A 84 4.09 11.51 0.98
CA VAL A 84 5.30 11.32 1.81
C VAL A 84 5.45 9.85 2.21
N GLU A 85 4.37 9.20 2.65
CA GLU A 85 4.37 7.77 2.97
C GLU A 85 4.69 6.91 1.74
N LEU A 86 4.12 7.24 0.58
CA LEU A 86 4.40 6.56 -0.68
C LEU A 86 5.88 6.69 -1.07
N LYS A 87 6.46 7.89 -0.94
CA LYS A 87 7.88 8.13 -1.23
C LYS A 87 8.78 7.33 -0.28
N ALA A 88 8.44 7.28 1.00
CA ALA A 88 9.18 6.48 1.99
C ALA A 88 9.07 4.98 1.68
N LEU A 89 7.90 4.49 1.30
CA LEU A 89 7.68 3.12 0.88
C LEU A 89 8.53 2.77 -0.35
N MET A 90 8.50 3.59 -1.40
CA MET A 90 9.28 3.34 -2.62
C MET A 90 10.79 3.36 -2.34
N LYS A 91 11.27 4.31 -1.53
CA LYS A 91 12.67 4.33 -1.09
C LYS A 91 13.05 3.03 -0.38
N TYR A 92 12.23 2.58 0.58
CA TYR A 92 12.46 1.32 1.27
C TYR A 92 12.49 0.14 0.30
N ARG A 93 11.59 0.10 -0.69
CA ARG A 93 11.57 -0.96 -1.70
C ARG A 93 12.84 -0.97 -2.56
N THR A 94 13.30 0.19 -3.01
CA THR A 94 14.58 0.31 -3.76
C THR A 94 15.75 -0.25 -2.95
N GLU A 95 15.84 0.09 -1.66
CA GLU A 95 16.89 -0.42 -0.76
C GLU A 95 16.81 -1.94 -0.57
N GLN A 96 15.61 -2.52 -0.49
CA GLN A 96 15.44 -3.97 -0.29
C GLN A 96 15.60 -4.79 -1.57
N LEU A 97 15.26 -4.22 -2.74
CA LEU A 97 15.31 -4.90 -4.03
C LEU A 97 16.65 -4.73 -4.74
N GLY A 98 17.42 -3.69 -4.42
CA GLY A 98 18.70 -3.37 -5.05
C GLY A 98 18.57 -2.72 -6.43
N TYR A 99 17.35 -2.38 -6.87
CA TYR A 99 17.06 -1.63 -8.09
C TYR A 99 15.85 -0.72 -7.87
N GLU A 100 15.74 0.32 -8.70
CA GLU A 100 14.60 1.25 -8.66
C GLU A 100 13.48 0.75 -9.58
N GLU A 101 12.28 0.58 -9.01
CA GLU A 101 11.09 0.20 -9.77
C GLU A 101 10.58 1.39 -10.59
N ASP A 102 10.14 1.15 -11.83
CA ASP A 102 9.44 2.16 -12.65
C ASP A 102 8.04 2.41 -12.08
N PHE A 103 7.97 3.33 -11.11
CA PHE A 103 6.76 3.67 -10.38
C PHE A 103 6.58 5.19 -10.32
N ARG A 104 5.39 5.66 -10.68
CA ARG A 104 5.07 7.10 -10.70
C ARG A 104 3.90 7.41 -9.78
N GLY A 105 4.15 8.21 -8.75
CA GLY A 105 3.13 8.84 -7.91
C GLY A 105 2.81 10.25 -8.40
N LEU A 106 1.53 10.64 -8.33
CA LEU A 106 1.07 11.99 -8.67
C LEU A 106 0.10 12.48 -7.60
N GLY A 107 0.36 13.68 -7.07
CA GLY A 107 -0.59 14.43 -6.26
C GLY A 107 -1.39 15.40 -7.13
N LEU A 108 -2.71 15.39 -7.01
CA LEU A 108 -3.60 16.33 -7.68
C LEU A 108 -4.37 17.11 -6.62
N THR A 109 -4.31 18.44 -6.69
CA THR A 109 -5.04 19.38 -5.84
C THR A 109 -5.66 20.45 -6.74
N SER A 110 -6.83 20.97 -6.36
CA SER A 110 -7.48 22.10 -7.04
C SER A 110 -6.94 23.44 -6.55
#